data_AF-A0A0K9P3L0-F1
#
_entry.id   AF-A0A0K9P3L0-F1
#
_cell.length_a   1.000
_cell.length_b   1.000
_cell.length_c   1.000
_cell.angle_alpha   90.00
_cell.angle_beta   90.00
_cell.angle_gamma   90.00
#
_symmetry.space_group_name_H-M   'P 1'
#
loop_
_entity.id
_entity.type
_entity.pdbx_description
1 polymer ?
#
loop_
_entity_poly.entity_id
_entity_poly.type
_entity_poly.pdbx_seq_one_letter_code
_entity_poly.pdbx_strand_id
1 'polypeptide(L)' 'PTLFLEIIQRIGCMVKDSEGKIYQKGGCGGFGKGNFAALFKSIEEYEKQLESKHQHC' A
#
# COMPACT_ATOMS: atom_id res chain seq x y z
N PRO A 1 2.67 -18.12 -0.20
CA PRO A 1 2.38 -16.70 0.15
C PRO A 1 2.13 -16.53 1.66
N THR A 2 3.13 -16.04 2.41
CA THR A 2 3.04 -15.96 3.89
C THR A 2 3.43 -14.60 4.45
N LEU A 3 4.59 -14.04 4.08
CA LEU A 3 5.02 -12.69 4.49
C LEU A 3 5.21 -11.79 3.27
N PHE A 4 4.72 -10.56 3.35
CA PHE A 4 5.09 -9.48 2.45
C PHE A 4 5.32 -8.18 3.23
N LEU A 5 6.10 -7.28 2.66
CA LEU A 5 6.43 -5.97 3.23
C LEU A 5 5.75 -4.87 2.43
N GLU A 6 5.23 -3.87 3.12
CA GLU A 6 4.66 -2.66 2.52
C GLU A 6 5.58 -1.47 2.81
N ILE A 7 6.06 -0.81 1.76
CA ILE A 7 6.89 0.41 1.87
C ILE A 7 5.99 1.59 1.53
N ILE A 8 5.85 2.54 2.47
CA ILE A 8 5.00 3.72 2.30
C ILE A 8 5.73 5.02 2.67
N GLN A 9 5.34 6.11 2.01
CA GLN A 9 5.66 7.47 2.41
C GLN A 9 4.35 8.26 2.52
N ARG A 10 4.12 8.89 3.67
CA ARG A 10 2.94 9.72 3.91
C ARG A 10 3.32 11.18 3.68
N ILE A 11 2.50 11.93 2.94
CA ILE A 11 2.76 13.34 2.61
C ILE A 11 1.59 14.19 3.11
N GLY A 12 1.88 15.32 3.76
CA GLY A 12 0.88 16.29 4.22
C GLY A 12 0.45 16.08 5.68
N CYS A 13 -0.69 16.67 6.07
CA CYS A 13 -1.21 16.68 7.45
C CYS A 13 -0.20 17.16 8.51
N MET A 14 0.61 18.16 8.15
CA MET A 14 1.55 18.78 9.07
C MET A 14 0.77 19.63 10.08
N VAL A 15 1.07 19.43 11.36
CA VAL A 15 0.48 20.16 12.47
C VAL A 15 1.61 20.81 13.27
N LYS A 16 1.34 22.03 13.75
CA LYS A 16 2.26 22.82 14.55
C LYS A 16 1.77 22.81 15.99
N ASP A 17 2.65 22.49 16.93
CA ASP A 17 2.32 22.61 18.36
C ASP A 17 2.45 24.06 18.86
N SER A 18 2.14 24.25 20.15
CA SER A 18 2.26 25.54 20.84
C SER A 18 3.70 26.06 20.93
N GLU A 19 4.69 25.18 20.83
CA GLU A 19 6.13 25.51 20.86
C GLU A 19 6.68 25.81 19.44
N GLY A 20 5.85 25.60 18.43
CA GLY A 20 6.14 25.88 17.03
C GLY A 20 6.82 24.75 16.26
N LYS A 21 6.97 23.57 16.87
CA LYS A 21 7.50 22.38 16.20
C LYS A 21 6.45 21.80 15.26
N ILE A 22 6.91 21.44 14.06
CA ILE A 22 6.07 20.84 13.03
C ILE A 22 6.23 19.32 13.07
N TYR A 23 5.11 18.61 13.19
CA TYR A 23 5.06 17.15 13.13
C TYR A 23 3.96 16.69 12.19
N GLN A 24 4.09 15.48 11.67
CA GLN A 24 3.10 14.90 10.77
C GLN A 24 2.05 14.11 11.55
N LYS A 25 0.77 14.39 11.32
CA LYS A 25 -0.32 13.65 11.96
C LYS A 25 -0.29 12.18 11.54
N GLY A 26 -0.39 11.28 12.52
CA GLY A 26 -0.50 9.84 12.28
C GLY A 26 -1.66 9.50 11.33
N GLY A 27 -1.42 8.55 10.42
CA GLY A 27 -2.44 8.11 9.46
C GLY A 27 -2.74 9.09 8.31
N CYS A 28 -1.90 10.12 8.09
CA CYS A 28 -2.09 11.03 6.95
C CYS A 28 -2.13 10.28 5.62
N GLY A 29 -3.17 10.52 4.82
CA GLY A 29 -3.44 9.79 3.57
C GLY A 29 -4.24 8.48 3.74
N GLY A 30 -4.63 8.12 4.96
CA GLY A 30 -5.39 6.89 5.25
C GLY A 30 -4.54 5.62 5.09
N PHE A 31 -5.20 4.48 4.87
CA PHE A 31 -4.55 3.17 4.73
C PHE A 31 -4.79 2.57 3.33
N GLY A 32 -4.74 3.40 2.28
CA GLY A 32 -4.80 2.89 0.91
C GLY A 32 -6.18 2.41 0.44
N LYS A 33 -7.30 2.86 1.05
CA LYS A 33 -8.67 2.43 0.69
C LYS A 33 -9.00 2.52 -0.81
N GLY A 34 -8.41 3.48 -1.53
CA GLY A 34 -8.56 3.63 -2.99
C GLY A 34 -7.68 2.70 -3.85
N ASN A 35 -6.62 2.14 -3.28
CA ASN A 35 -5.66 1.29 -3.99
C ASN A 35 -5.94 -0.21 -3.83
N PHE A 36 -6.83 -0.63 -2.92
CA PHE A 36 -7.14 -2.06 -2.75
C PHE A 36 -7.63 -2.71 -4.04
N ALA A 37 -8.48 -2.03 -4.82
CA ALA A 37 -8.95 -2.57 -6.09
C ALA A 37 -7.80 -2.81 -7.09
N ALA A 38 -6.84 -1.89 -7.17
CA ALA A 38 -5.66 -2.02 -8.03
C ALA A 38 -4.71 -3.13 -7.51
N LEU A 39 -4.52 -3.21 -6.19
CA LEU A 39 -3.71 -4.24 -5.56
C LEU A 39 -4.31 -5.65 -5.80
N PHE A 40 -5.60 -5.83 -5.54
CA PHE A 40 -6.28 -7.12 -5.78
C PHE A 40 -6.24 -7.51 -7.25
N LYS A 41 -6.46 -6.56 -8.16
CA LYS A 41 -6.33 -6.81 -9.60
C LYS A 41 -4.91 -7.29 -9.97
N SER A 42 -3.87 -6.66 -9.42
CA SER A 42 -2.49 -7.06 -9.69
C SER A 42 -2.14 -8.45 -9.14
N ILE A 43 -2.73 -8.85 -7.99
CA ILE A 43 -2.56 -10.19 -7.41
C ILE A 43 -3.28 -11.22 -8.28
N GLU A 44 -4.53 -10.96 -8.65
CA GLU A 44 -5.33 -11.86 -9.49
C GLU A 44 -4.66 -12.11 -10.85
N GLU A 45 -4.13 -11.05 -11.47
CA GLU A 45 -3.37 -11.17 -12.72
C GLU A 45 -2.10 -12.00 -12.55
N TYR A 46 -1.40 -11.86 -11.42
CA TYR A 46 -0.20 -12.62 -11.12
C TYR A 46 -0.50 -14.12 -10.90
N GLU A 47 -1.59 -14.44 -10.18
CA GLU A 47 -2.03 -15.83 -9.95
C GLU A 47 -2.40 -16.52 -11.27
N LYS A 48 -3.17 -15.85 -12.15
CA LYS A 48 -3.51 -16.37 -13.49
C LYS A 48 -2.28 -16.68 -14.35
N GLN A 49 -1.28 -15.80 -14.31
CA GLN A 49 -0.03 -16.02 -15.05
C GLN A 49 0.75 -17.22 -14.52
N LEU A 50 0.79 -17.43 -13.20
CA LEU A 50 1.43 -18.59 -12.58
C LEU A 50 0.74 -19.91 -12.95
N GLU A 51 -0.59 -19.95 -12.90
CA GLU A 51 -1.38 -21.13 -13.29
C GLU A 51 -1.15 -21.51 -14.76
N SER A 52 -1.18 -20.51 -15.66
CA SER A 52 -0.93 -20.75 -17.10
C SER A 52 0.48 -21.30 -17.39
N LYS A 53 1.48 -20.90 -16.61
CA LYS A 53 2.87 -21.40 -16.74
C LYS A 53 3.04 -22.81 -16.21
N HIS A 54 2.25 -23.22 -15.22
CA HIS A 54 2.29 -24.57 -14.65
C HIS A 54 1.50 -25.60 -15.47
N GLN A 55 0.63 -25.15 -16.39
CA GLN A 55 -0.18 -26.02 -17.25
C GLN A 55 0.52 -26.46 -18.55
N HIS A 56 1.76 -26.01 -18.78
CA HIS A 56 2.55 -26.28 -20.00
C HIS A 56 3.83 -27.09 -19.74
N CYS A 57 3.88 -27.83 -18.63
CA CYS A 57 4.94 -28.80 -18.31
C CYS A 57 4.42 -30.22 -18.56
#